data_AF-A0A511FLK3-F1
#
_entry.id   AF-A0A511FLK3-F1
#
_cell.length_a   1.000
_cell.length_b   1.000
_cell.length_c   1.000
_cell.angle_alpha   90.00
_cell.angle_beta   90.00
_cell.angle_gamma   90.00
#
_symmetry.space_group_name_H-M   'P 1'
#
loop_
_entity.id
_entity.type
_entity.pdbx_description
1 polymer ?
#
loop_
_entity_poly.entity_id
_entity_poly.type
_entity_poly.pdbx_seq_one_letter_code
_entity_poly.pdbx_strand_id
1 'polypeptide(L)'
;MWAILLKQDVVFTRYAFIPFFMVASFSITHNTLNNFKDRFYHSQVDYAAISKEVGQRKVLNIRAYQTVFYLSDLKPFDIYLFRDHIDVLYGRNAGLHYMDDLQRQPPYVVMSYDACERHEVEMPVCQWVQTHYQLIYSVNVRRSKPNKLSLSLYKLVHSG
;
A
#
# COMPACT_ATOMS: atom_id res chain seq x y z
N MET A 1 -41.50 -5.72 -7.96
CA MET A 1 -41.75 -5.23 -6.58
C MET A 1 -42.33 -3.82 -6.57
N TRP A 2 -41.67 -2.82 -7.18
CA TRP A 2 -42.22 -1.45 -7.35
C TRP A 2 -43.58 -1.41 -8.08
N ALA A 3 -43.72 -2.17 -9.17
CA ALA A 3 -44.98 -2.26 -9.92
C ALA A 3 -46.15 -2.91 -9.14
N ILE A 4 -45.86 -3.67 -8.08
CA ILE A 4 -46.89 -4.29 -7.22
C ILE A 4 -47.39 -3.27 -6.19
N LEU A 5 -46.47 -2.45 -5.64
CA LEU A 5 -46.77 -1.39 -4.66
C LEU A 5 -47.59 -0.25 -5.27
N LEU A 6 -47.32 0.11 -6.53
CA LEU A 6 -48.12 1.09 -7.29
C LEU A 6 -49.53 0.60 -7.62
N LYS A 7 -49.72 -0.72 -7.76
CA LYS A 7 -51.04 -1.32 -8.06
C LYS A 7 -51.94 -1.46 -6.83
N GLN A 8 -51.38 -1.24 -5.63
CA GLN A 8 -52.05 -1.39 -4.34
C GLN A 8 -52.39 -0.03 -3.67
N ASP A 9 -52.27 1.10 -4.39
CA ASP A 9 -52.48 2.46 -3.85
C ASP A 9 -51.75 2.71 -2.51
N VAL A 10 -50.57 2.10 -2.33
CA VAL A 10 -49.79 2.27 -1.11
C VAL A 10 -49.24 3.69 -1.09
N VAL A 11 -49.88 4.54 -0.29
CA VAL A 11 -49.43 5.91 -0.03
C VAL A 11 -48.15 5.84 0.80
N PHE A 12 -47.01 5.98 0.14
CA PHE A 12 -45.74 6.12 0.84
C PHE A 12 -45.73 7.45 1.60
N THR A 13 -45.68 7.36 2.93
CA THR A 13 -45.47 8.53 3.78
C THR A 13 -44.20 9.25 3.35
N ARG A 14 -44.19 10.59 3.36
CA ARG A 14 -43.00 11.41 3.03
C ARG A 14 -41.74 10.99 3.83
N TYR A 15 -41.95 10.34 4.97
CA TYR A 15 -40.90 9.86 5.87
C TYR A 15 -40.35 8.47 5.56
N ALA A 16 -40.95 7.72 4.63
CA ALA A 16 -40.54 6.36 4.28
C ALA A 16 -39.09 6.27 3.73
N PHE A 17 -38.58 7.38 3.18
CA PHE A 17 -37.21 7.46 2.68
C PHE A 17 -36.21 8.08 3.68
N ILE A 18 -36.64 8.54 4.86
CA ILE A 18 -35.71 9.11 5.85
C ILE A 18 -34.58 8.14 6.19
N PRO A 19 -34.83 6.84 6.49
CA PRO A 19 -33.74 5.91 6.81
C PRO A 19 -32.72 5.78 5.66
N PHE A 20 -33.20 5.77 4.42
CA PHE A 20 -32.34 5.72 3.23
C PHE A 20 -31.46 6.98 3.14
N PHE A 21 -32.04 8.18 3.27
CA PHE A 21 -31.28 9.42 3.21
C PHE A 21 -30.31 9.58 4.37
N MET A 22 -30.67 9.12 5.58
CA MET A 22 -29.76 9.13 6.73
C MET A 22 -28.53 8.25 6.47
N VAL A 23 -28.73 6.99 6.02
CA VAL A 23 -27.64 6.07 5.70
C VAL A 23 -26.80 6.62 4.54
N ALA A 24 -27.43 7.08 3.46
CA ALA A 24 -26.73 7.65 2.32
C ALA A 24 -25.86 8.85 2.72
N SER A 25 -26.41 9.79 3.49
CA SER A 25 -25.68 10.99 3.95
C SER A 25 -24.51 10.63 4.86
N PHE A 26 -24.73 9.67 5.77
CA PHE A 26 -23.66 9.14 6.62
C PHE A 26 -22.54 8.51 5.78
N SER A 27 -22.87 7.63 4.84
CA SER A 27 -21.90 6.99 3.95
C SER A 27 -21.12 7.99 3.09
N ILE A 28 -21.81 8.98 2.51
CA ILE A 28 -21.18 10.06 1.73
C ILE A 28 -20.20 10.84 2.60
N THR A 29 -20.63 11.25 3.80
CA THR A 29 -19.79 12.01 4.73
C THR A 29 -18.57 11.20 5.15
N HIS A 30 -18.78 9.95 5.55
CA HIS A 30 -17.71 9.04 5.97
C HIS A 30 -16.69 8.81 4.86
N ASN A 31 -17.14 8.50 3.65
CA ASN A 31 -16.26 8.27 2.50
C ASN A 31 -15.52 9.55 2.09
N THR A 32 -16.19 10.71 2.13
CA THR A 32 -15.56 12.00 1.82
C THR A 32 -14.42 12.28 2.78
N LEU A 33 -14.64 12.12 4.09
CA LEU A 33 -13.60 12.30 5.10
C LEU A 33 -12.41 11.34 4.90
N ASN A 34 -12.68 10.07 4.61
CA ASN A 34 -11.64 9.08 4.32
C ASN A 34 -10.83 9.45 3.06
N ASN A 35 -11.50 9.88 1.99
CA ASN A 35 -10.84 10.30 0.75
C ASN A 35 -9.94 11.53 0.96
N PHE A 36 -10.39 12.52 1.75
CA PHE A 36 -9.56 13.66 2.11
C PHE A 36 -8.32 13.26 2.91
N LYS A 37 -8.49 12.34 3.87
CA LYS A 37 -7.40 11.81 4.68
C LYS A 37 -6.39 11.04 3.85
N ASP A 38 -6.83 10.18 2.94
CA ASP A 38 -5.95 9.43 2.04
C ASP A 38 -5.22 10.37 1.08
N ARG A 39 -5.91 11.37 0.53
CA ARG A 39 -5.27 12.42 -0.28
C ARG A 39 -4.19 13.17 0.50
N PHE A 40 -4.46 13.52 1.76
CA PHE A 40 -3.47 14.15 2.62
C PHE A 40 -2.25 13.25 2.87
N TYR A 41 -2.46 11.96 3.10
CA TYR A 41 -1.36 11.00 3.25
C TYR A 41 -0.54 10.82 1.98
N HIS A 42 -1.18 10.73 0.81
CA HIS A 42 -0.45 10.71 -0.46
C HIS A 42 0.41 11.96 -0.65
N SER A 43 -0.09 13.14 -0.26
CA SER A 43 0.65 14.39 -0.42
C SER A 43 1.93 14.48 0.43
N GLN A 44 2.07 13.60 1.43
CA GLN A 44 3.28 13.53 2.25
C GLN A 44 4.37 12.63 1.65
N VAL A 45 4.05 11.82 0.63
CA VAL A 45 5.04 10.98 -0.05
C VAL A 45 5.50 11.70 -1.31
N ASP A 46 6.81 11.86 -1.45
CA ASP A 46 7.41 12.50 -2.63
C ASP A 46 7.62 11.46 -3.74
N TYR A 47 6.53 11.09 -4.40
CA TYR A 47 6.55 10.13 -5.49
C TYR A 47 7.42 10.59 -6.67
N ALA A 48 7.52 11.91 -6.90
CA ALA A 48 8.35 12.48 -7.96
C ALA A 48 9.85 12.30 -7.65
N ALA A 49 10.27 12.53 -6.41
CA ALA A 49 11.66 12.28 -6.00
C ALA A 49 12.01 10.78 -6.09
N ILE A 50 11.12 9.90 -5.65
CA ILE A 50 11.29 8.44 -5.78
C ILE A 50 11.45 8.06 -7.26
N SER A 51 10.55 8.56 -8.13
CA SER A 51 10.60 8.29 -9.58
C SER A 51 11.90 8.79 -10.20
N LYS A 52 12.35 10.00 -9.84
CA LYS A 52 13.59 10.58 -10.34
C LYS A 52 14.83 9.79 -9.92
N GLU A 53 14.87 9.31 -8.67
CA GLU A 53 16.00 8.53 -8.15
C GLU A 53 16.07 7.12 -8.76
N VAL A 54 14.94 6.42 -8.85
CA VAL A 54 14.89 5.04 -9.37
C VAL A 54 14.99 5.02 -10.89
N GLY A 55 14.31 5.94 -11.57
CA GLY A 55 14.13 5.96 -13.02
C GLY A 55 13.49 4.66 -13.52
N GLN A 56 14.10 4.06 -14.54
CA GLN A 56 13.57 2.87 -15.21
C GLN A 56 14.10 1.55 -14.65
N ARG A 57 14.81 1.59 -13.52
CA ARG A 57 15.39 0.40 -12.87
C ARG A 57 14.29 -0.40 -12.15
N LYS A 58 14.51 -1.71 -12.06
CA LYS A 58 13.59 -2.60 -11.35
C LYS A 58 13.69 -2.41 -9.84
N VAL A 59 12.56 -2.47 -9.16
CA VAL A 59 12.43 -2.32 -7.71
C VAL A 59 11.79 -3.58 -7.14
N LEU A 60 12.45 -4.21 -6.17
CA LEU A 60 11.85 -5.30 -5.40
C LEU A 60 10.90 -4.71 -4.35
N ASN A 61 9.64 -5.15 -4.40
CA ASN A 61 8.69 -4.81 -3.35
C ASN A 61 8.74 -5.87 -2.23
N ILE A 62 9.00 -5.44 -1.00
CA ILE A 62 8.90 -6.28 0.18
C ILE A 62 7.77 -5.73 1.06
N ARG A 63 6.57 -6.28 0.87
CA ARG A 63 5.37 -5.94 1.65
C ARG A 63 4.99 -4.44 1.69
N ALA A 64 5.52 -3.60 0.80
CA ALA A 64 5.07 -2.21 0.65
C ALA A 64 3.76 -2.15 -0.14
N TYR A 65 2.99 -1.07 0.06
CA TYR A 65 1.71 -0.89 -0.61
C TYR A 65 1.90 -0.49 -2.08
N GLN A 66 1.09 -1.06 -2.97
CA GLN A 66 1.24 -0.93 -4.43
C GLN A 66 1.24 0.50 -4.95
N THR A 67 0.66 1.44 -4.20
CA THR A 67 0.51 2.83 -4.65
C THR A 67 1.85 3.51 -4.93
N VAL A 68 2.94 3.10 -4.25
CA VAL A 68 4.28 3.61 -4.58
C VAL A 68 4.72 3.24 -6.00
N PHE A 69 4.35 2.06 -6.49
CA PHE A 69 4.68 1.64 -7.85
C PHE A 69 3.90 2.44 -8.89
N TYR A 70 2.60 2.63 -8.65
CA TYR A 70 1.75 3.35 -9.59
C TYR A 70 2.03 4.85 -9.62
N LEU A 71 2.25 5.50 -8.48
CA LEU A 71 2.43 6.95 -8.41
C LEU A 71 3.87 7.39 -8.70
N SER A 72 4.87 6.53 -8.52
CA SER A 72 6.26 6.82 -8.87
C SER A 72 6.72 6.20 -10.20
N ASP A 73 5.82 5.57 -10.97
CA ASP A 73 6.12 4.88 -12.24
C ASP A 73 7.25 3.83 -12.11
N LEU A 74 7.21 3.01 -11.05
CA LEU A 74 8.26 2.03 -10.76
C LEU A 74 8.02 0.73 -11.52
N LYS A 75 9.12 0.13 -11.99
CA LYS A 75 9.07 -1.20 -12.60
C LYS A 75 9.24 -2.29 -11.55
N PRO A 76 8.34 -3.28 -11.46
CA PRO A 76 8.53 -4.46 -10.62
C PRO A 76 9.85 -5.17 -10.93
N PHE A 77 10.55 -5.59 -9.89
CA PHE A 77 11.56 -6.65 -10.01
C PHE A 77 10.92 -8.02 -10.19
N ASP A 78 9.94 -8.32 -9.34
CA ASP A 78 9.14 -9.53 -9.34
C ASP A 78 7.67 -9.21 -9.71
N ILE A 79 6.96 -10.18 -10.28
CA ILE A 79 5.57 -10.04 -10.75
C ILE A 79 4.58 -9.76 -9.62
N TYR A 80 4.94 -10.07 -8.36
CA TYR A 80 4.07 -9.91 -7.20
C TYR A 80 4.28 -8.56 -6.51
N LEU A 81 3.50 -7.56 -6.93
CA LEU A 81 3.60 -6.18 -6.47
C LEU A 81 2.80 -5.84 -5.20
N PHE A 82 1.99 -6.76 -4.68
CA PHE A 82 1.03 -6.42 -3.63
C PHE A 82 1.39 -7.09 -2.32
N ARG A 83 1.33 -6.30 -1.23
CA ARG A 83 1.69 -6.72 0.11
C ARG A 83 1.12 -8.09 0.49
N ASP A 84 -0.18 -8.26 0.29
CA ASP A 84 -0.88 -9.45 0.77
C ASP A 84 -0.76 -10.64 -0.21
N HIS A 85 -0.38 -10.41 -1.48
CA HIS A 85 -0.30 -11.48 -2.48
C HIS A 85 0.85 -12.44 -2.22
N ILE A 86 2.00 -11.95 -1.76
CA ILE A 86 3.12 -12.84 -1.43
C ILE A 86 2.74 -13.77 -0.28
N ASP A 87 2.04 -13.25 0.72
CA ASP A 87 1.62 -14.06 1.87
C ASP A 87 0.53 -15.07 1.49
N VAL A 88 -0.35 -14.73 0.54
CA VAL A 88 -1.34 -15.67 -0.01
C VAL A 88 -0.68 -16.79 -0.82
N LEU A 89 0.32 -16.46 -1.65
CA LEU A 89 0.94 -17.42 -2.56
C LEU A 89 2.00 -18.30 -1.89
N TYR A 90 2.84 -17.69 -1.05
CA TYR A 90 3.99 -18.36 -0.44
C TYR A 90 3.78 -18.67 1.04
N GLY A 91 2.81 -18.03 1.71
CA GLY A 91 2.54 -18.26 3.13
C GLY A 91 3.79 -18.10 3.98
N ARG A 92 4.14 -19.15 4.73
CA ARG A 92 5.34 -19.18 5.59
C ARG A 92 6.66 -19.13 4.81
N ASN A 93 6.63 -19.37 3.50
CA ASN A 93 7.81 -19.34 2.64
C ASN A 93 8.04 -17.98 1.98
N ALA A 94 7.22 -16.96 2.28
CA ALA A 94 7.39 -15.60 1.75
C ALA A 94 8.82 -15.06 1.96
N GLY A 95 9.37 -15.24 3.16
CA GLY A 95 10.76 -14.86 3.46
C GLY A 95 11.81 -15.55 2.58
N LEU A 96 11.61 -16.84 2.24
CA LEU A 96 12.52 -17.56 1.35
C LEU A 96 12.48 -17.00 -0.07
N HIS A 97 11.27 -16.75 -0.59
CA HIS A 97 11.11 -16.10 -1.90
C HIS A 97 11.79 -14.73 -1.96
N TYR A 98 11.62 -13.90 -0.91
CA TYR A 98 12.33 -12.62 -0.83
C TYR A 98 13.85 -12.79 -0.79
N MET A 99 14.37 -13.80 -0.09
CA MET A 99 15.82 -14.06 -0.08
C MET A 99 16.31 -14.46 -1.47
N ASP A 100 15.57 -15.29 -2.20
CA ASP A 100 15.91 -15.70 -3.57
C ASP A 100 15.88 -14.50 -4.56
N ASP A 101 14.96 -13.56 -4.37
CA ASP A 101 14.94 -12.29 -5.11
C ASP A 101 16.12 -11.40 -4.71
N LEU A 102 16.42 -11.26 -3.42
CA LEU A 102 17.50 -10.42 -2.90
C LEU A 102 18.89 -10.91 -3.33
N GLN A 103 19.09 -12.23 -3.46
CA GLN A 103 20.32 -12.82 -3.99
C GLN A 103 20.57 -12.46 -5.45
N ARG A 104 19.53 -12.13 -6.21
CA ARG A 104 19.64 -11.59 -7.57
C ARG A 104 19.95 -10.09 -7.61
N GLN A 105 20.23 -9.49 -6.44
CA GLN A 105 20.72 -8.13 -6.26
C GLN A 105 19.88 -7.07 -7.01
N PRO A 106 18.57 -6.96 -6.73
CA PRO A 106 17.75 -5.88 -7.29
C PRO A 106 18.38 -4.52 -7.00
N PRO A 107 18.42 -3.57 -7.96
CA PRO A 107 19.06 -2.28 -7.72
C PRO A 107 18.44 -1.46 -6.58
N TYR A 108 17.12 -1.63 -6.38
CA TYR A 108 16.36 -0.95 -5.35
C TYR A 108 15.40 -1.93 -4.66
N VAL A 109 15.15 -1.68 -3.38
CA VAL A 109 14.18 -2.39 -2.54
C VAL A 109 13.26 -1.36 -1.91
N VAL A 110 11.96 -1.61 -1.90
CA VAL A 110 10.99 -0.83 -1.14
C VAL A 110 10.32 -1.72 -0.10
N MET A 111 10.23 -1.22 1.14
CA MET A 111 9.62 -1.91 2.28
C MET A 111 8.51 -1.04 2.88
N SER A 112 7.58 -1.66 3.62
CA SER A 112 6.73 -0.88 4.54
C SER A 112 7.62 -0.13 5.55
N TYR A 113 7.16 1.05 5.99
CA TYR A 113 7.90 1.84 6.97
C TYR A 113 8.12 1.05 8.26
N ASP A 114 9.37 1.04 8.73
CA ASP A 114 9.86 0.30 9.90
C ASP A 114 9.45 -1.20 9.90
N ALA A 115 9.38 -1.82 8.71
CA ALA A 115 8.95 -3.21 8.57
C ALA A 115 9.73 -4.18 9.46
N CYS A 116 11.04 -3.93 9.63
CA CYS A 116 11.93 -4.76 10.42
C CYS A 116 11.70 -4.59 11.92
N GLU A 117 11.64 -3.36 12.46
CA GLU A 117 11.32 -3.16 13.88
C GLU A 117 9.92 -3.68 14.23
N ARG A 118 9.00 -3.62 13.27
CA ARG A 118 7.61 -4.04 13.43
C ARG A 118 7.39 -5.54 13.19
N HIS A 119 8.44 -6.30 12.90
CA HIS A 119 8.38 -7.74 12.61
C HIS A 119 7.38 -8.07 11.49
N GLU A 120 7.18 -7.15 10.54
CA GLU A 120 6.38 -7.36 9.34
C GLU A 120 7.18 -8.07 8.25
N VAL A 121 8.50 -8.18 8.41
CA VAL A 121 9.43 -8.87 7.49
C VAL A 121 10.32 -9.79 8.31
N GLU A 122 10.62 -10.96 7.73
CA GLU A 122 11.41 -12.01 8.35
C GLU A 122 12.84 -11.52 8.63
N MET A 123 13.37 -11.85 9.81
CA MET A 123 14.69 -11.38 10.27
C MET A 123 15.83 -11.59 9.27
N PRO A 124 15.95 -12.73 8.55
CA PRO A 124 17.01 -12.89 7.55
C PRO A 124 16.93 -11.88 6.39
N VAL A 125 15.71 -11.58 5.93
CA VAL A 125 15.47 -10.57 4.88
C VAL A 125 15.89 -9.19 5.37
N CYS A 126 15.48 -8.84 6.59
CA CYS A 126 15.88 -7.58 7.22
C CYS A 126 17.39 -7.42 7.36
N GLN A 127 18.08 -8.45 7.84
CA GLN A 127 19.54 -8.45 7.97
C GLN A 127 20.22 -8.29 6.61
N TRP A 128 19.74 -8.98 5.58
CA TRP A 128 20.29 -8.85 4.23
C TRP A 128 20.13 -7.43 3.68
N VAL A 129 18.93 -6.86 3.76
CA VAL A 129 18.67 -5.49 3.30
C VAL A 129 19.56 -4.49 4.04
N GLN A 130 19.65 -4.60 5.37
CA GLN A 130 20.49 -3.70 6.19
C GLN A 130 21.99 -3.84 5.90
N THR A 131 22.45 -5.02 5.47
CA THR A 131 23.86 -5.26 5.16
C THR A 131 24.25 -4.79 3.76
N HIS A 132 23.37 -5.00 2.77
CA HIS A 132 23.71 -4.80 1.35
C HIS A 132 23.13 -3.53 0.73
N TYR A 133 22.15 -2.90 1.38
CA TYR A 133 21.45 -1.73 0.88
C TYR A 133 21.52 -0.55 1.85
N GLN A 134 21.53 0.66 1.30
CA GLN A 134 21.45 1.91 2.05
C GLN A 134 20.03 2.47 1.96
N LEU A 135 19.50 2.87 3.11
CA LEU A 135 18.25 3.64 3.17
C LEU A 135 18.46 5.03 2.56
N ILE A 136 17.69 5.37 1.53
CA ILE A 136 17.81 6.64 0.79
C ILE A 136 16.58 7.53 0.92
N TYR A 137 15.43 6.95 1.25
CA TYR A 137 14.19 7.68 1.50
C TYR A 137 13.33 6.89 2.48
N SER A 138 12.73 7.58 3.45
CA SER A 138 11.76 6.99 4.36
C SER A 138 10.73 8.01 4.77
N VAL A 139 9.48 7.60 4.86
CA VAL A 139 8.38 8.48 5.26
C VAL A 139 7.34 7.72 6.06
N ASN A 140 6.98 8.30 7.20
CA ASN A 140 5.79 7.93 7.94
C ASN A 140 4.72 9.02 7.80
N VAL A 141 3.72 8.78 6.96
CA VAL A 141 2.63 9.73 6.68
C VAL A 141 1.66 9.92 7.86
N ARG A 142 1.79 9.11 8.92
CA ARG A 142 0.99 9.20 10.14
C ARG A 142 1.86 9.04 11.39
N ARG A 143 2.07 10.16 12.10
CA ARG A 143 2.90 10.26 13.31
C ARG A 143 2.64 9.18 14.37
N SER A 144 1.39 8.81 14.63
CA SER A 144 1.02 7.90 15.73
C SER A 144 1.24 6.42 15.42
N LYS A 145 1.08 6.00 14.16
CA LYS A 145 1.16 4.61 13.72
C LYS A 145 1.36 4.59 12.21
N PRO A 146 2.32 3.81 11.68
CA PRO A 146 2.53 3.69 10.25
C PRO A 146 1.24 3.37 9.50
N ASN A 147 1.00 4.12 8.43
CA ASN A 147 -0.08 3.87 7.48
C ASN A 147 0.44 2.91 6.39
N LYS A 148 -0.46 2.27 5.64
CA LYS A 148 -0.08 1.46 4.46
C LYS A 148 0.75 2.24 3.43
N LEU A 149 0.59 3.57 3.36
CA LEU A 149 1.34 4.46 2.47
C LEU A 149 2.71 4.86 3.03
N SER A 150 2.99 4.59 4.29
CA SER A 150 4.31 4.80 4.89
C SER A 150 5.27 3.74 4.35
N LEU A 151 6.44 4.17 3.86
CA LEU A 151 7.41 3.30 3.20
C LEU A 151 8.86 3.70 3.48
N SER A 152 9.77 2.77 3.19
CA SER A 152 11.22 2.97 3.16
C SER A 152 11.78 2.45 1.84
N LEU A 153 12.61 3.25 1.17
CA LEU A 153 13.29 2.93 -0.09
C LEU A 153 14.78 2.78 0.17
N TYR A 154 15.33 1.67 -0.33
CA TYR A 154 16.73 1.29 -0.18
C TYR A 154 17.38 1.11 -1.54
N LYS A 155 18.67 1.42 -1.61
CA LYS A 155 19.52 1.32 -2.81
C LYS A 155 20.67 0.38 -2.55
N LEU A 156 20.95 -0.53 -3.48
CA LEU A 156 22.06 -1.48 -3.37
C LEU A 156 23.40 -0.73 -3.30
N VAL A 157 24.25 -1.06 -2.33
CA VAL A 157 25.56 -0.40 -2.10
C VAL A 157 26.73 -1.31 -2.48
N HIS A 158 26.57 -2.63 -2.33
CA HIS A 158 27.61 -3.62 -2.60
C HIS A 158 27.15 -4.62 -3.66
N SER A 159 27.78 -4.56 -4.84
CA SER A 159 27.83 -5.65 -5.82
C SER A 159 29.25 -6.21 -5.77
N GLY A 160 29.50 -7.05 -4.76
CA GLY A 160 30.73 -7.83 -4.63
C GLY A 160 30.40 -9.29 -4.82
#